data_AF-K7FDU6-F1
#
_entry.id   AF-K7FDU6-F1
#
_cell.length_a   1.000
_cell.length_b   1.000
_cell.length_c   1.000
_cell.angle_alpha   90.00
_cell.angle_beta   90.00
_cell.angle_gamma   90.00
#
_symmetry.space_group_name_H-M   'P 1'
#
loop_
_entity.id
_entity.type
_entity.pdbx_description
1 polymer ?
#
loop_
_entity_poly.entity_id
_entity_poly.type
_entity_poly.pdbx_seq_one_letter_code
_entity_poly.pdbx_strand_id
1 'polypeptide(L)'
;QLFCNDSDLKIPNHIKCVDGHVDLPTCVSGTKGKCGHPPKIENGDITSLSLNEYAFGSSVEYRCQHYYIIEGERNSYCHNGNWTKAPVCLGKKNIHL
;
A
#
# COMPACT_ATOMS: atom_id res chain seq x y z
N GLN A 1 -22.87 13.18 6.20
CA GLN A 1 -21.43 12.93 6.03
C GLN A 1 -21.18 12.64 4.56
N LEU A 2 -20.41 13.45 3.84
CA LEU A 2 -19.99 13.14 2.48
C LEU A 2 -18.64 12.44 2.54
N PHE A 3 -18.50 11.33 1.81
CA PHE A 3 -17.27 10.56 1.72
C PHE A 3 -16.99 10.27 0.24
N CYS A 4 -15.72 10.36 -0.14
CA CYS A 4 -15.25 9.97 -1.47
C CYS A 4 -14.69 8.54 -1.37
N ASN A 5 -15.05 7.68 -2.31
CA ASN A 5 -14.46 6.35 -2.41
C ASN A 5 -13.20 6.45 -3.27
N ASP A 6 -12.05 6.13 -2.69
CA ASP A 6 -10.72 6.16 -3.32
C ASP A 6 -10.18 7.53 -3.76
N SER A 7 -10.95 8.61 -3.54
CA SER A 7 -10.60 10.00 -3.84
C SER A 7 -10.56 10.85 -2.57
N ASP A 8 -9.90 12.00 -2.63
CA ASP A 8 -9.85 12.95 -1.52
C ASP A 8 -11.01 13.95 -1.61
N LEU A 9 -11.65 14.24 -0.48
CA LEU A 9 -12.70 15.26 -0.41
C LEU A 9 -12.04 16.65 -0.39
N LYS A 10 -12.21 17.42 -1.46
CA LYS A 10 -11.75 18.81 -1.48
C LYS A 10 -12.70 19.67 -0.63
N ILE A 11 -12.12 20.46 0.29
CA ILE A 11 -12.85 21.41 1.14
C ILE A 11 -13.44 22.52 0.25
N PRO A 12 -14.71 22.93 0.47
CA PRO A 12 -15.49 22.81 1.70
C PRO A 12 -16.18 21.45 1.91
N ASN A 13 -15.94 20.82 3.07
CA ASN A 13 -16.63 19.60 3.51
C ASN A 13 -18.07 19.85 4.00
N HIS A 14 -18.49 21.13 4.02
CA HIS A 14 -19.81 21.58 4.38
C HIS A 14 -20.34 22.47 3.28
N ILE A 15 -21.56 22.22 2.81
CA ILE A 15 -22.20 23.04 1.78
C ILE A 15 -22.33 24.47 2.31
N LYS A 16 -21.81 25.44 1.55
CA LYS A 16 -21.88 26.87 1.86
C LYS A 16 -22.48 27.62 0.67
N CYS A 17 -23.24 28.66 0.98
CA CYS A 17 -23.68 29.63 -0.01
C CYS A 17 -22.63 30.75 -0.08
N VAL A 18 -22.08 30.99 -1.27
CA VAL A 18 -21.11 32.05 -1.54
C VAL A 18 -21.69 32.90 -2.68
N ASP A 19 -22.05 34.15 -2.38
CA ASP A 19 -22.55 35.11 -3.38
C ASP A 19 -23.72 34.60 -4.24
N GLY A 20 -24.67 33.88 -3.62
CA GLY A 20 -25.82 33.29 -4.31
C GLY A 20 -25.53 31.97 -5.05
N HIS A 21 -24.29 31.50 -5.08
CA HIS A 21 -23.90 30.21 -5.61
C HIS A 21 -23.67 29.18 -4.50
N VAL A 22 -24.10 27.94 -4.73
CA VAL A 22 -23.86 26.82 -3.82
C VAL A 22 -22.53 26.18 -4.18
N ASP A 23 -21.55 26.25 -3.28
CA ASP A 23 -20.27 25.56 -3.45
C ASP A 23 -20.40 24.12 -2.93
N LEU A 24 -20.35 23.17 -3.86
CA LEU A 24 -20.50 21.74 -3.57
C LEU A 24 -19.11 21.11 -3.39
N PRO A 25 -18.88 20.30 -2.34
CA PRO A 25 -17.66 19.51 -2.23
C PRO A 25 -17.43 18.67 -3.47
N THR A 26 -16.18 18.69 -3.95
CA THR A 26 -15.74 17.89 -5.08
C THR A 26 -14.85 16.77 -4.58
N CYS A 27 -15.09 15.55 -5.07
CA CYS A 27 -14.10 14.49 -4.97
C CYS A 27 -13.03 14.81 -6.00
N VAL A 28 -11.85 15.18 -5.52
CA VAL A 28 -10.67 15.22 -6.38
C VAL A 28 -10.02 13.86 -6.29
N SER A 29 -9.62 13.30 -7.43
CA SER A 29 -8.73 12.15 -7.40
C SER A 29 -7.53 12.54 -6.55
N GLY A 30 -7.46 12.01 -5.34
CA GLY A 30 -6.29 12.16 -4.51
C GLY A 30 -5.14 11.64 -5.34
N THR A 31 -4.06 12.39 -5.46
CA THR A 31 -2.85 11.85 -6.09
C THR A 31 -2.22 10.86 -5.11
N LYS A 32 -2.94 9.80 -4.78
CA LYS A 32 -2.42 8.71 -3.98
C LYS A 32 -1.27 8.14 -4.78
N GLY A 33 -0.06 8.30 -4.25
CA GLY A 33 1.14 7.94 -4.98
C GLY A 33 1.07 6.48 -5.42
N LYS A 34 1.44 6.24 -6.68
CA LYS A 34 1.76 4.89 -7.14
C LYS A 34 3.10 4.48 -6.54
N CYS A 35 3.23 3.21 -6.21
CA CYS A 35 4.50 2.68 -5.74
C CYS A 35 5.31 2.16 -6.93
N GLY A 36 6.63 2.26 -6.83
CA GLY A 36 7.54 1.56 -7.74
C GLY A 36 7.70 0.08 -7.35
N HIS A 37 8.86 -0.47 -7.67
CA HIS A 37 9.20 -1.85 -7.29
C HIS A 37 9.07 -2.09 -5.78
N PRO A 38 8.49 -3.24 -5.36
CA PRO A 38 8.46 -3.64 -3.96
C PRO A 38 9.86 -3.77 -3.36
N PRO A 39 10.02 -3.56 -2.04
CA PRO A 39 11.30 -3.77 -1.37
C PRO A 39 11.74 -5.22 -1.52
N LYS A 40 13.03 -5.43 -1.80
CA LYS A 40 13.64 -6.77 -1.80
C LYS A 40 13.89 -7.20 -0.36
N ILE A 41 13.69 -8.49 -0.09
CA ILE A 41 14.01 -9.09 1.21
C ILE A 41 15.11 -10.13 1.03
N GLU A 42 15.93 -10.32 2.06
CA GLU A 42 16.95 -11.36 2.04
C GLU A 42 16.30 -12.74 2.16
N ASN A 43 16.81 -13.73 1.41
CA ASN A 43 16.33 -15.11 1.44
C ASN A 43 14.82 -15.27 1.15
N GLY A 44 14.26 -14.36 0.37
CA GLY A 44 12.86 -14.41 -0.06
C GLY A 44 12.64 -13.56 -1.30
N ASP A 45 11.47 -13.73 -1.92
CA ASP A 45 11.06 -12.95 -3.09
C ASP A 45 9.53 -12.79 -3.09
N ILE A 46 9.01 -11.95 -3.96
CA ILE A 46 7.57 -11.85 -4.19
C ILE A 46 7.08 -13.06 -5.00
N THR A 47 5.83 -13.47 -4.81
CA THR A 47 5.23 -14.61 -5.52
C THR A 47 4.74 -14.25 -6.91
N SER A 48 4.50 -12.97 -7.17
CA SER A 48 4.08 -12.41 -8.45
C SER A 48 5.24 -11.86 -9.27
N LEU A 49 5.03 -11.62 -10.56
CA LEU A 49 5.98 -10.87 -11.38
C LEU A 49 6.09 -9.42 -10.87
N SER A 50 7.31 -8.90 -10.85
CA SER A 50 7.53 -7.48 -10.54
C SER A 50 7.05 -6.61 -11.70
N LEU A 51 6.22 -5.62 -11.38
CA LEU A 51 5.81 -4.55 -12.29
C LEU A 51 6.66 -3.31 -12.05
N ASN A 52 6.67 -2.38 -13.01
CA ASN A 52 7.34 -1.09 -12.86
C ASN A 52 6.56 -0.13 -11.92
N GLU A 53 5.23 -0.26 -11.88
CA GLU A 53 4.35 0.58 -11.07
C GLU A 53 3.20 -0.23 -10.48
N TYR A 54 2.77 0.17 -9.28
CA TYR A 54 1.64 -0.41 -8.55
C TYR A 54 0.69 0.71 -8.10
N ALA A 55 -0.61 0.53 -8.31
CA ALA A 55 -1.62 1.49 -7.86
C ALA A 55 -1.74 1.51 -6.33
N PHE A 56 -2.24 2.61 -5.78
CA PHE A 56 -2.62 2.68 -4.37
C PHE A 56 -3.52 1.49 -3.98
N GLY A 57 -3.25 0.88 -2.84
CA GLY A 57 -3.98 -0.29 -2.34
C GLY A 57 -3.56 -1.62 -2.96
N SER A 58 -2.72 -1.63 -4.00
CA SER A 58 -2.14 -2.88 -4.53
C SER A 58 -1.33 -3.60 -3.47
N SER A 59 -1.27 -4.93 -3.52
CA SER A 59 -0.46 -5.74 -2.62
C SER A 59 0.44 -6.70 -3.35
N VAL A 60 1.59 -7.00 -2.77
CA VAL A 60 2.44 -8.13 -3.14
C VAL A 60 2.59 -9.08 -1.97
N GLU A 61 2.68 -10.38 -2.28
CA GLU A 61 2.87 -11.43 -1.30
C GLU A 61 4.32 -11.91 -1.36
N TYR A 62 4.98 -12.02 -0.21
CA TYR A 62 6.34 -12.53 -0.11
C TYR A 62 6.38 -14.01 0.28
N ARG A 63 7.41 -14.70 -0.23
CA ARG A 63 7.73 -16.08 0.12
C ARG A 63 9.22 -16.22 0.40
N CYS A 64 9.53 -16.82 1.55
CA CYS A 64 10.89 -17.18 1.89
C CYS A 64 11.37 -18.39 1.06
N GLN A 65 12.66 -18.41 0.78
CA GLN A 65 13.36 -19.54 0.17
C GLN A 65 13.33 -20.76 1.11
N HIS A 66 13.71 -21.92 0.57
CA HIS A 66 13.77 -23.16 1.34
C HIS A 66 14.60 -22.98 2.62
N TYR A 67 14.13 -23.57 3.72
CA TYR A 67 14.75 -23.54 5.06
C TYR A 67 14.68 -22.21 5.82
N TYR A 68 14.05 -21.18 5.26
CA TYR A 68 13.74 -19.93 5.95
C TYR A 68 12.26 -19.86 6.35
N ILE A 69 11.99 -19.22 7.49
CA ILE A 69 10.64 -18.99 8.04
C ILE A 69 10.33 -17.50 7.93
N ILE A 70 9.11 -17.18 7.49
CA ILE A 70 8.64 -15.82 7.39
C ILE A 70 8.28 -15.27 8.77
N GLU A 71 8.76 -14.08 9.10
CA GLU A 71 8.41 -13.32 10.30
C GLU A 71 7.78 -11.98 9.89
N GLY A 72 6.62 -11.68 10.48
CA GLY A 72 5.82 -10.50 10.15
C GLY A 72 4.70 -10.78 9.15
N GLU A 73 4.12 -9.70 8.61
CA GLU A 73 3.04 -9.79 7.63
C GLU A 73 3.57 -10.24 6.28
N ARG A 74 2.92 -11.26 5.69
CA ARG A 74 3.34 -11.83 4.39
C ARG A 74 3.19 -10.83 3.25
N ASN A 75 2.20 -9.95 3.35
CA ASN A 75 1.82 -9.01 2.32
C ASN A 75 2.39 -7.62 2.62
N SER A 76 2.89 -6.96 1.58
CA SER A 76 3.16 -5.52 1.61
C SER A 76 2.17 -4.81 0.70
N TYR A 77 1.69 -3.65 1.15
CA TYR A 77 0.66 -2.86 0.49
C TYR A 77 1.25 -1.54 0.00
N CYS A 78 0.87 -1.13 -1.20
CA CYS A 78 1.19 0.18 -1.71
C CYS A 78 0.29 1.22 -1.04
N HIS A 79 0.88 2.06 -0.19
CA HIS A 79 0.20 3.14 0.51
C HIS A 79 0.86 4.48 0.19
N ASN A 80 0.15 5.28 -0.61
CA ASN A 80 0.51 6.63 -1.00
C ASN A 80 1.97 6.77 -1.47
N GLY A 81 2.36 5.96 -2.45
CA GLY A 81 3.70 5.97 -3.05
C GLY A 81 4.75 5.16 -2.30
N ASN A 82 4.44 4.66 -1.11
CA ASN A 82 5.36 3.87 -0.29
C ASN A 82 4.79 2.48 -0.01
N TRP A 83 5.66 1.48 0.01
CA TRP A 83 5.31 0.13 0.45
C TRP A 83 5.23 0.06 1.98
N THR A 84 4.24 -0.65 2.52
CA THR A 84 4.24 -1.02 3.94
C THR A 84 5.39 -1.98 4.26
N LYS A 85 5.67 -2.15 5.56
CA LYS A 85 6.78 -2.98 6.04
C LYS A 85 6.74 -4.39 5.43
N ALA A 86 7.84 -4.80 4.78
CA ALA A 86 8.02 -6.15 4.27
C ALA A 86 8.36 -7.14 5.40
N PRO A 87 8.07 -8.44 5.22
CA PRO A 87 8.45 -9.47 6.18
C PRO A 87 9.96 -9.73 6.16
N VAL A 88 10.44 -10.44 7.17
CA VAL A 88 11.82 -10.93 7.26
C VAL A 88 11.83 -12.45 7.13
N CYS A 89 12.82 -13.00 6.42
CA CYS A 89 13.02 -14.44 6.32
C CYS A 89 14.14 -14.87 7.28
N LEU A 90 13.77 -15.54 8.35
CA LEU A 90 14.70 -16.03 9.37
C LEU A 90 15.11 -17.48 9.09
N GLY A 91 16.40 -17.74 9.06
CA GLY A 91 16.90 -19.11 8.92
C GLY A 91 16.48 -19.96 10.11
N LYS A 92 16.10 -21.22 9.87
CA LYS A 92 15.94 -22.17 10.98
C LYS A 92 17.28 -22.31 11.70
N LYS A 93 17.39 -21.80 12.92
CA LYS A 93 18.50 -22.17 13.80
C LYS A 93 18.39 -23.66 14.02
N ASN A 94 19.37 -24.41 13.51
CA ASN A 94 19.53 -25.83 13.80
C ASN A 94 19.49 -25.99 15.32
N ILE A 95 18.38 -26.52 15.84
CA ILE A 95 18.37 -27.12 17.17
C ILE A 95 19.35 -28.27 17.04
N HIS A 96 20.50 -28.12 17.68
CA HIS A 96 21.51 -29.15 17.81
C HIS A 96 20.80 -30.36 18.47
N LEU A 97 20.49 -31.38 17.67
CA LEU A 97 20.12 -32.71 18.15
C LEU A 97 21.40 -33.46 18.50
#